data_AF-A0A4R4F4S5-F1
#
_entry.id   AF-A0A4R4F4S5-F1
#
_cell.length_a   1.000
_cell.length_b   1.000
_cell.length_c   1.000
_cell.angle_alpha   90.00
_cell.angle_beta   90.00
_cell.angle_gamma   90.00
#
_symmetry.space_group_name_H-M   'P 1'
#
loop_
_entity.id
_entity.type
_entity.pdbx_description
1 polymer ?
#
loop_
_entity_poly.entity_id
_entity_poly.type
_entity_poly.pdbx_seq_one_letter_code
_entity_poly.pdbx_strand_id
1 'polypeptide(L)'
;MKKTVLFGSAVVLAMGLTGCGGVDFGDDTGPYTMDRECDDPRFSDVPSTPGGMAGSLDASNIKKDATDCEGFFTAGWIELRE
;
A
#
# COMPACT_ATOMS: atom_id res chain seq x y z
N MET A 1 -25.31 39.96 -33.18
CA MET A 1 -25.32 38.50 -33.43
C MET A 1 -24.02 37.96 -32.82
N LYS A 2 -24.06 37.48 -31.57
CA LYS A 2 -23.82 36.06 -31.20
C LYS A 2 -22.42 35.57 -31.68
N LYS A 3 -21.43 35.22 -30.87
CA LYS A 3 -21.28 34.94 -29.42
C LYS A 3 -19.77 35.02 -29.07
N THR A 4 -19.45 35.56 -27.90
CA THR A 4 -18.18 35.40 -27.19
C THR A 4 -17.89 33.91 -26.92
N VAL A 5 -16.64 33.47 -27.09
CA VAL A 5 -16.20 32.14 -26.64
C VAL A 5 -14.97 32.32 -25.75
N LEU A 6 -15.16 32.14 -24.45
CA LEU A 6 -14.10 31.99 -23.46
C LEU A 6 -13.91 30.48 -23.24
N PHE A 7 -12.78 29.94 -23.66
CA PHE A 7 -12.36 28.60 -23.25
C PHE A 7 -11.57 28.71 -21.93
N GLY A 8 -12.32 28.80 -20.84
CA GLY A 8 -11.80 28.53 -19.50
C GLY A 8 -12.01 27.05 -19.19
N SER A 9 -10.92 26.31 -19.03
CA SER A 9 -10.92 25.04 -18.28
C SER A 9 -9.54 24.87 -17.65
N ALA A 10 -9.30 25.62 -16.58
CA ALA A 10 -8.35 25.21 -15.56
C ALA A 10 -9.06 24.16 -14.69
N VAL A 11 -9.02 22.89 -15.11
CA VAL A 11 -9.33 21.79 -14.20
C VAL A 11 -8.02 21.38 -13.56
N VAL A 12 -7.64 22.11 -12.52
CA VAL A 12 -6.63 21.63 -11.58
C VAL A 12 -7.34 20.59 -10.73
N LEU A 13 -7.19 19.32 -11.08
CA LEU A 13 -7.58 18.23 -10.19
C LEU A 13 -6.57 18.22 -9.03
N ALA A 14 -6.81 19.05 -8.02
CA ALA A 14 -6.17 18.91 -6.73
C ALA A 14 -6.69 17.60 -6.11
N MET A 15 -6.03 16.48 -6.44
CA MET A 15 -6.15 15.26 -5.66
C MET A 15 -5.71 15.62 -4.24
N GLY A 16 -6.68 15.58 -3.32
CA GLY A 16 -6.49 15.96 -1.94
C GLY A 16 -5.29 15.22 -1.34
N LEU A 17 -4.42 15.99 -0.70
CA LEU A 17 -3.45 15.49 0.27
C LEU A 17 -4.23 14.86 1.43
N THR A 18 -4.56 13.58 1.32
CA THR A 18 -4.79 12.76 2.52
C THR A 18 -3.47 12.78 3.29
N GLY A 19 -3.48 13.24 4.54
CA GLY A 19 -2.28 13.39 5.35
C GLY A 19 -1.48 12.09 5.40
N CYS A 20 -0.40 12.03 4.61
CA CYS A 20 0.39 10.82 4.37
C CYS A 20 1.35 10.60 5.54
N GLY A 21 0.83 10.10 6.66
CA GLY A 21 1.62 9.20 7.49
C GLY A 21 1.75 7.91 6.70
N GLY A 22 2.76 7.81 5.85
CA GLY A 22 3.04 6.58 5.10
C GLY A 22 3.15 5.38 6.02
N VAL A 23 2.88 4.19 5.49
CA VAL A 23 3.05 2.95 6.24
C VAL A 23 4.53 2.77 6.56
N ASP A 24 4.86 2.59 7.84
CA ASP A 24 6.21 2.21 8.25
C ASP A 24 6.34 0.69 8.16
N PHE A 25 6.95 0.24 7.05
CA PHE A 25 7.21 -1.17 6.76
C PHE A 25 8.39 -1.74 7.56
N GLY A 26 9.26 -0.91 8.12
CA GLY A 26 10.44 -1.34 8.86
C GLY A 26 11.63 -1.70 7.97
N ASP A 27 12.28 -2.82 8.28
CA ASP A 27 13.46 -3.34 7.57
C ASP A 27 13.37 -4.85 7.31
N ASP A 28 14.42 -5.44 6.72
CA ASP A 28 14.52 -6.88 6.43
C ASP A 28 15.39 -7.61 7.48
N THR A 29 15.12 -7.39 8.78
CA THR A 29 15.85 -8.09 9.86
C THR A 29 15.21 -9.42 10.29
N GLY A 30 14.06 -9.78 9.71
CA GLY A 30 13.30 -10.98 10.03
C GLY A 30 13.86 -12.26 9.39
N PRO A 31 13.42 -13.43 9.89
CA PRO A 31 13.88 -14.72 9.37
C PRO A 31 13.26 -15.13 8.02
N TYR A 32 12.20 -14.45 7.58
CA TYR A 32 11.41 -14.78 6.38
C TYR A 32 11.49 -13.68 5.31
N THR A 33 12.60 -12.94 5.29
CA THR A 33 12.75 -11.80 4.37
C THR A 33 13.05 -12.25 2.94
N MET A 34 12.46 -11.54 1.97
CA MET A 34 12.67 -11.77 0.52
C MET A 34 12.23 -13.18 0.08
N ASP A 35 11.27 -13.79 0.76
CA ASP A 35 10.76 -15.12 0.44
C ASP A 35 9.47 -15.12 -0.39
N ARG A 36 8.98 -13.91 -0.72
CA ARG A 36 7.76 -13.62 -1.51
C ARG A 36 6.46 -13.80 -0.73
N GLU A 37 6.52 -13.71 0.59
CA GLU A 37 5.36 -13.58 1.45
C GLU A 37 5.56 -12.35 2.36
N CYS A 38 4.48 -11.72 2.81
CA CYS A 38 4.51 -10.68 3.84
C CYS A 38 4.19 -11.31 5.19
N ASP A 39 5.16 -11.26 6.10
CA ASP A 39 5.09 -11.87 7.42
C ASP A 39 4.53 -10.94 8.50
N ASP A 40 4.31 -9.67 8.18
CA ASP A 40 3.88 -8.69 9.14
C ASP A 40 2.36 -8.79 9.43
N PRO A 41 1.95 -9.18 10.67
CA PRO A 41 0.54 -9.39 11.00
C PRO A 41 -0.31 -8.12 10.99
N ARG A 42 0.29 -6.94 10.81
CA ARG A 42 -0.44 -5.69 10.61
C ARG A 42 -1.19 -5.65 9.27
N PHE A 43 -0.86 -6.53 8.33
CA PHE A 43 -1.48 -6.59 7.01
C PHE A 43 -2.41 -7.79 6.82
N SER A 44 -3.29 -7.71 5.83
CA SER A 44 -4.17 -8.77 5.36
C SER A 44 -4.31 -8.75 3.84
N ASP A 45 -4.59 -9.91 3.24
CA ASP A 45 -4.89 -10.00 1.81
C ASP A 45 -6.15 -9.21 1.43
N VAL A 46 -6.05 -8.48 0.33
CA VAL A 46 -7.20 -7.79 -0.28
C VAL A 46 -7.99 -8.80 -1.12
N PRO A 47 -9.32 -8.94 -0.92
CA PRO A 47 -10.14 -9.83 -1.73
C PRO A 47 -10.04 -9.55 -3.22
N SER A 48 -10.07 -10.60 -4.05
CA SER A 48 -9.97 -10.52 -5.52
C SER A 48 -8.60 -10.06 -6.04
N THR A 49 -7.56 -10.08 -5.21
CA THR A 49 -6.16 -9.96 -5.62
C THR A 49 -5.45 -11.31 -5.50
N PRO A 50 -4.22 -11.47 -6.02
CA PRO A 50 -3.42 -12.67 -5.76
C PRO A 50 -3.12 -12.93 -4.28
N GLY A 51 -3.20 -11.90 -3.43
CA GLY A 51 -2.71 -11.95 -2.06
C GLY A 51 -1.19 -11.95 -1.99
N GLY A 52 -0.67 -11.91 -0.77
CA GLY A 52 0.76 -11.92 -0.49
C GLY A 52 1.09 -12.18 0.97
N MET A 53 0.10 -12.45 1.83
CA MET A 53 0.36 -12.74 3.24
C MET A 53 0.94 -14.14 3.45
N ALA A 54 1.88 -14.26 4.38
CA ALA A 54 2.37 -15.55 4.85
C ALA A 54 1.25 -16.39 5.48
N GLY A 55 1.33 -17.71 5.31
CA GLY A 55 0.32 -18.65 5.82
C GLY A 55 0.29 -18.77 7.36
N SER A 56 1.35 -18.34 8.04
CA SER A 56 1.45 -18.26 9.50
C SER A 56 2.08 -16.94 9.89
N LEU A 57 1.45 -16.21 10.80
CA LEU A 57 1.87 -14.87 11.18
C LEU A 57 2.18 -14.82 12.68
N ASP A 58 3.26 -14.14 13.05
CA ASP A 58 3.67 -13.94 14.43
C ASP A 58 3.99 -12.46 14.71
N ALA A 59 3.62 -11.97 15.89
CA ALA A 59 3.86 -10.57 16.28
C ALA A 59 5.35 -10.21 16.30
N SER A 60 6.25 -11.18 16.44
CA SER A 60 7.70 -10.96 16.37
C SER A 60 8.20 -10.57 14.98
N ASN A 61 7.39 -10.76 13.92
CA ASN A 61 7.71 -10.37 12.54
C ASN A 61 7.22 -8.95 12.17
N ILE A 62 6.57 -8.23 13.09
CA ILE A 62 6.16 -6.83 12.87
C ILE A 62 7.39 -5.99 12.48
N LYS A 63 7.31 -5.32 11.32
CA LYS A 63 8.33 -4.43 10.75
C LYS A 63 9.66 -5.09 10.40
N LYS A 64 9.67 -6.39 10.15
CA LYS A 64 10.90 -7.16 9.90
C LYS A 64 10.95 -7.82 8.53
N ASP A 65 9.98 -7.51 7.69
CA ASP A 65 9.83 -8.08 6.35
C ASP A 65 9.39 -6.98 5.36
N ALA A 66 10.19 -5.92 5.32
CA ALA A 66 9.81 -4.68 4.66
C ALA A 66 9.70 -4.81 3.14
N THR A 67 10.67 -5.49 2.50
CA THR A 67 10.72 -5.58 1.04
C THR A 67 9.47 -6.26 0.47
N ASP A 68 9.05 -7.38 1.05
CA ASP A 68 7.88 -8.11 0.56
C ASP A 68 6.58 -7.38 0.93
N CYS A 69 6.41 -6.94 2.18
CA CYS A 69 5.22 -6.22 2.60
C CYS A 69 5.01 -4.89 1.86
N GLU A 70 6.07 -4.10 1.61
CA GLU A 70 5.98 -2.87 0.82
C GLU A 70 5.60 -3.19 -0.64
N GLY A 71 6.21 -4.23 -1.22
CA GLY A 71 5.92 -4.68 -2.58
C GLY A 71 4.45 -5.05 -2.77
N PHE A 72 3.91 -5.89 -1.88
CA PHE A 72 2.51 -6.31 -1.95
C PHE A 72 1.53 -5.18 -1.60
N PHE A 73 1.87 -4.31 -0.65
CA PHE A 73 1.04 -3.15 -0.33
C PHE A 73 0.96 -2.18 -1.52
N THR A 74 2.09 -1.91 -2.17
CA THR A 74 2.15 -1.05 -3.37
C THR A 74 1.43 -1.66 -4.56
N ALA A 75 1.45 -2.99 -4.70
CA ALA A 75 0.67 -3.72 -5.69
C ALA A 75 -0.84 -3.73 -5.39
N GLY A 76 -1.24 -3.32 -4.18
CA GLY A 76 -2.62 -3.36 -3.71
C GLY A 76 -3.12 -4.77 -3.39
N TRP A 77 -2.21 -5.72 -3.14
CA TRP A 77 -2.54 -7.13 -2.85
C TRP A 77 -2.77 -7.37 -1.37
N ILE A 78 -2.16 -6.54 -0.52
CA ILE A 78 -2.39 -6.54 0.92
C ILE A 78 -2.72 -5.11 1.39
N GLU A 79 -3.45 -5.01 2.50
CA GLU A 79 -3.84 -3.75 3.13
C GLU A 79 -3.58 -3.81 4.64
N LEU A 80 -3.48 -2.66 5.30
CA LEU A 80 -3.45 -2.62 6.76
C LEU A 80 -4.79 -3.11 7.30
N ARG A 81 -4.74 -3.98 8.32
CA ARG A 81 -5.94 -4.35 9.08
C ARG A 81 -6.43 -3.10 9.81
N GLU A 82 -7.63 -2.65 9.49
CA GLU A 82 -8.31 -1.56 10.22
C GLU A 82 -8.46 -1.88 11.73
#